data_AF-A0A971WKC0-F1
#
_entry.id   AF-A0A971WKC0-F1
#
_cell.length_a   1.000
_cell.length_b   1.000
_cell.length_c   1.000
_cell.angle_alpha   90.00
_cell.angle_beta   90.00
_cell.angle_gamma   90.00
#
_symmetry.space_group_name_H-M   'P 1'
#
loop_
_entity.id
_entity.type
_entity.pdbx_description
1 polymer ?
#
loop_
_entity_poly.entity_id
_entity_poly.type
_entity_poly.pdbx_seq_one_letter_code
_entity_poly.pdbx_strand_id
1 'polypeptide(L)'
;MKKFMTFMLCVLLSMVVLVSCGKKQEAASPAPTTATATPAPVAEPEKKPVTPKQADKTLVVAVPADFEEKWNPILAESAYDQQIMEQIFVAPQRVNGYNEPIDWGGSIRAENTADGGVLYTVTCKEGMYFSDGEPVTIDDFIYSFYLVCDPSYTGPITLTTEDIEGIKEYYYDNPNIAKVEAKVAEKYTIDTISMEDYITYMKDELHSLFWDDPRFEASPWGVDWVTYVKEYCGLPAEDLAEVDKAVAAGDKDTFFYYLAKGEVVSCWSDYDPSGYWTEKLNEDMKTGETVKEITGLKK
;
A
#
# COMPACT_ATOMS: atom_id res chain seq x y z
N MET A 1 -5.94 31.16 -14.14
CA MET A 1 -7.05 30.57 -13.35
C MET A 1 -6.52 29.58 -12.31
N LYS A 2 -5.55 30.01 -11.48
CA LYS A 2 -4.90 29.16 -10.45
C LYS A 2 -5.12 29.67 -9.01
N LYS A 3 -5.92 30.73 -8.83
CA LYS A 3 -6.24 31.31 -7.50
C LYS A 3 -7.74 31.30 -7.16
N PHE A 4 -8.58 30.80 -8.06
CA PHE A 4 -10.03 30.63 -7.83
C PHE A 4 -10.43 29.19 -7.47
N MET A 5 -9.54 28.21 -7.66
CA MET A 5 -9.80 26.79 -7.35
C MET A 5 -9.57 26.43 -5.88
N THR A 6 -8.72 27.19 -5.16
CA THR A 6 -8.36 26.90 -3.77
C THR A 6 -9.43 27.36 -2.76
N PHE A 7 -10.45 28.12 -3.18
CA PHE A 7 -11.47 28.65 -2.25
C PHE A 7 -12.77 27.83 -2.22
N MET A 8 -12.98 26.93 -3.18
CA MET A 8 -14.23 26.16 -3.30
C MET A 8 -14.15 24.74 -2.69
N LEU A 9 -12.93 24.25 -2.39
CA LEU A 9 -12.71 22.95 -1.74
C LEU A 9 -12.74 23.03 -0.19
N CYS A 10 -12.58 24.22 0.40
CA CYS A 10 -12.58 24.41 1.86
C CYS A 10 -13.97 24.71 2.46
N VAL A 11 -14.99 25.01 1.64
CA VAL A 11 -16.35 25.36 2.12
C VAL A 11 -17.29 24.16 2.18
N LEU A 12 -16.95 23.03 1.53
CA LEU A 12 -17.76 21.80 1.53
C LEU A 12 -17.37 20.79 2.63
N LEU A 13 -16.24 20.97 3.31
CA LEU A 13 -15.79 20.09 4.40
C LEU A 13 -16.22 20.54 5.81
N SER A 14 -17.04 21.57 5.94
CA SER A 14 -17.37 22.20 7.25
C SER A 14 -18.85 22.19 7.64
N MET A 15 -19.71 21.37 7.01
CA MET A 15 -21.16 21.32 7.31
C MET A 15 -21.73 20.02 7.89
N VAL A 16 -20.93 19.14 8.51
CA VAL A 16 -21.48 18.03 9.31
C VAL A 16 -20.76 17.85 10.63
N VAL A 17 -20.87 18.84 11.53
CA VAL A 17 -20.89 18.61 12.98
C VAL A 17 -21.75 19.70 13.62
N LEU A 18 -22.59 19.31 14.58
CA LEU A 18 -23.38 20.08 15.57
C LEU A 18 -24.91 19.92 15.45
N VAL A 19 -25.42 18.77 15.91
CA VAL A 19 -26.70 18.75 16.63
C VAL A 19 -26.36 18.71 18.12
N SER A 20 -26.41 19.88 18.76
CA SER A 20 -26.30 20.05 20.21
C SER A 20 -27.40 20.97 20.70
N CYS A 21 -28.24 20.42 21.57
CA CYS A 21 -29.07 21.02 22.61
C CYS A 21 -29.72 22.40 22.41
N GLY A 22 -31.04 22.37 22.25
CA GLY A 22 -31.95 22.84 23.30
C GLY A 22 -32.33 24.33 23.32
N LYS A 23 -33.62 24.62 23.12
CA LYS A 23 -34.33 25.63 23.93
C LYS A 23 -35.85 25.40 23.95
N LYS A 24 -36.38 25.69 25.13
CA LYS A 24 -37.72 25.48 25.68
C LYS A 24 -38.56 26.74 25.49
N GLN A 25 -39.80 26.62 25.01
CA GLN A 25 -40.87 27.56 25.37
C GLN A 25 -42.29 26.96 25.15
N GLU A 26 -43.02 26.81 26.26
CA GLU A 26 -44.49 26.75 26.42
C GLU A 26 -45.18 28.00 25.80
N ALA A 27 -46.48 28.14 25.54
CA ALA A 27 -47.71 27.33 25.52
C ALA A 27 -48.85 28.29 25.06
N ALA A 28 -49.86 27.82 24.32
CA ALA A 28 -51.29 28.22 24.42
C ALA A 28 -52.19 27.59 23.32
N SER A 29 -53.35 27.10 23.73
CA SER A 29 -54.48 26.47 22.99
C SER A 29 -55.74 27.39 23.10
N PRO A 30 -56.98 27.13 22.57
CA PRO A 30 -57.57 25.91 21.92
C PRO A 30 -58.47 26.17 20.66
N ALA A 31 -58.75 25.22 19.73
CA ALA A 31 -59.82 24.18 19.62
C ALA A 31 -60.56 24.30 18.25
N PRO A 32 -61.40 23.34 17.74
CA PRO A 32 -61.36 21.86 17.83
C PRO A 32 -61.73 21.11 16.49
N THR A 33 -61.76 19.76 16.56
CA THR A 33 -62.48 18.74 15.73
C THR A 33 -61.83 18.32 14.38
N THR A 34 -61.67 17.05 13.99
CA THR A 34 -62.33 15.77 14.34
C THR A 34 -61.39 14.57 14.03
N ALA A 35 -61.64 13.44 14.69
CA ALA A 35 -60.80 12.26 14.87
C ALA A 35 -60.64 11.31 13.67
N THR A 36 -59.49 10.61 13.63
CA THR A 36 -59.37 9.23 13.10
C THR A 36 -58.33 8.44 13.92
N ALA A 37 -58.61 7.15 14.14
CA ALA A 37 -58.09 6.29 15.20
C ALA A 37 -56.59 5.93 15.19
N THR A 38 -56.03 5.78 16.39
CA THR A 38 -54.68 5.28 16.71
C THR A 38 -54.63 3.74 16.70
N PRO A 39 -53.65 3.07 16.05
CA PRO A 39 -53.36 1.66 16.30
C PRO A 39 -52.55 1.50 17.60
N ALA A 40 -52.82 0.42 18.34
CA ALA A 40 -52.15 0.08 19.60
C ALA A 40 -50.61 -0.07 19.44
N PRO A 41 -49.80 0.34 20.44
CA PRO A 41 -48.36 0.17 20.39
C PRO A 41 -48.01 -1.32 20.55
N VAL A 42 -47.19 -1.83 19.63
CA VAL A 42 -46.50 -3.12 19.78
C VAL A 42 -45.52 -2.96 20.94
N ALA A 43 -45.62 -3.83 21.94
CA ALA A 43 -44.68 -3.85 23.07
C ALA A 43 -43.27 -4.17 22.56
N GLU A 44 -42.34 -3.25 22.81
CA GLU A 44 -40.90 -3.47 22.62
C GLU A 44 -40.45 -4.59 23.57
N PRO A 45 -39.71 -5.61 23.10
CA PRO A 45 -39.28 -6.70 23.97
C PRO A 45 -38.31 -6.14 25.02
N GLU A 46 -38.62 -6.39 26.30
CA GLU A 46 -37.75 -6.03 27.41
C GLU A 46 -36.33 -6.56 27.17
N LYS A 47 -35.37 -5.64 26.98
CA LYS A 47 -33.94 -5.95 27.07
C LYS A 47 -33.64 -6.31 28.53
N LYS A 48 -33.78 -7.60 28.86
CA LYS A 48 -33.22 -8.12 30.12
C LYS A 48 -31.71 -7.81 30.13
N PRO A 49 -31.15 -7.32 31.24
CA PRO A 49 -29.70 -7.22 31.37
C PRO A 49 -29.16 -8.64 31.30
N VAL A 50 -28.46 -8.96 30.20
CA VAL A 50 -27.66 -10.18 30.15
C VAL A 50 -26.41 -9.87 30.96
N THR A 51 -26.42 -10.22 32.25
CA THR A 51 -25.19 -10.26 33.04
C THR A 51 -24.34 -11.37 32.42
N PRO A 52 -23.18 -11.09 31.81
CA PRO A 52 -22.35 -12.13 31.23
C PRO A 52 -21.92 -13.05 32.37
N LYS A 53 -22.42 -14.28 32.36
CA LYS A 53 -21.89 -15.33 33.22
C LYS A 53 -20.57 -15.72 32.58
N GLN A 54 -19.47 -15.11 33.04
CA GLN A 54 -18.12 -15.48 32.60
C GLN A 54 -17.93 -16.96 32.94
N ALA A 55 -18.08 -17.83 31.94
CA ALA A 55 -17.70 -19.22 32.05
C ALA A 55 -16.17 -19.26 32.20
N ASP A 56 -15.71 -20.04 33.17
CA ASP A 56 -14.33 -20.02 33.68
C ASP A 56 -13.27 -19.99 32.57
N LYS A 57 -12.47 -18.90 32.55
CA LYS A 57 -11.25 -18.69 31.73
C LYS A 57 -11.41 -18.53 30.20
N THR A 58 -12.61 -18.54 29.63
CA THR A 58 -12.78 -18.28 28.19
C THR A 58 -12.95 -16.78 27.93
N LEU A 59 -12.04 -16.20 27.14
CA LEU A 59 -12.22 -14.86 26.55
C LEU A 59 -12.88 -15.01 25.18
N VAL A 60 -13.98 -14.28 24.97
CA VAL A 60 -14.64 -14.18 23.66
C VAL A 60 -14.43 -12.77 23.14
N VAL A 61 -13.78 -12.67 21.97
CA VAL A 61 -13.55 -11.40 21.28
C VAL A 61 -14.34 -11.41 19.99
N ALA A 62 -15.12 -10.35 19.75
CA ALA A 62 -15.79 -10.13 18.47
C ALA A 62 -14.97 -9.14 17.65
N VAL A 63 -14.73 -9.47 16.39
CA VAL A 63 -14.10 -8.60 15.40
C VAL A 63 -15.16 -8.03 14.45
N PRO A 64 -14.98 -6.81 13.92
CA PRO A 64 -15.99 -6.13 13.10
C PRO A 64 -16.09 -6.63 11.64
N ALA A 65 -15.23 -7.55 11.20
CA ALA A 65 -15.30 -8.20 9.89
C ALA A 65 -14.92 -9.69 9.97
N ASP A 66 -15.22 -10.43 8.91
CA ASP A 66 -14.82 -11.83 8.77
C ASP A 66 -13.30 -11.98 8.65
N PHE A 67 -12.79 -13.15 9.03
CA PHE A 67 -11.38 -13.51 8.86
C PHE A 67 -11.09 -13.86 7.40
N GLU A 68 -9.88 -13.55 6.95
CA GLU A 68 -9.39 -14.02 5.64
C GLU A 68 -8.81 -15.44 5.73
N GLU A 69 -8.62 -15.93 6.95
CA GLU A 69 -8.13 -17.27 7.28
C GLU A 69 -6.69 -17.54 6.81
N LYS A 70 -5.88 -16.48 6.67
CA LYS A 70 -4.44 -16.57 6.38
C LYS A 70 -3.66 -16.75 7.68
N TRP A 71 -3.61 -17.98 8.20
CA TRP A 71 -2.98 -18.31 9.50
C TRP A 71 -1.44 -18.43 9.44
N ASN A 72 -0.78 -17.42 8.88
CA ASN A 72 0.66 -17.27 8.90
C ASN A 72 0.99 -15.78 9.07
N PRO A 73 1.76 -15.37 10.09
CA PRO A 73 2.02 -13.96 10.41
C PRO A 73 2.69 -13.20 9.27
N ILE A 74 3.44 -13.90 8.41
CA ILE A 74 4.17 -13.32 7.28
C ILE A 74 3.25 -13.19 6.05
N LEU A 75 2.12 -13.90 5.99
CA LEU A 75 1.19 -13.86 4.85
C LEU A 75 -0.14 -13.15 5.17
N ALA A 76 -0.46 -12.95 6.45
CA ALA A 76 -1.71 -12.32 6.86
C ALA A 76 -1.77 -10.84 6.47
N GLU A 77 -2.80 -10.47 5.71
CA GLU A 77 -3.07 -9.10 5.27
C GLU A 77 -4.09 -8.40 6.17
N SER A 78 -5.12 -9.14 6.59
CA SER A 78 -6.16 -8.63 7.49
C SER A 78 -5.63 -8.36 8.90
N ALA A 79 -5.97 -7.17 9.43
CA ALA A 79 -5.69 -6.84 10.82
C ALA A 79 -6.35 -7.80 11.82
N TYR A 80 -7.45 -8.45 11.44
CA TYR A 80 -8.15 -9.41 12.31
C TYR A 80 -7.45 -10.76 12.34
N ASP A 81 -6.88 -11.19 11.22
CA ASP A 81 -6.04 -12.39 11.16
C ASP A 81 -4.75 -12.16 11.96
N GLN A 82 -4.12 -10.99 11.80
CA GLN A 82 -2.94 -10.60 12.57
C GLN A 82 -3.20 -10.60 14.08
N GLN A 83 -4.35 -10.11 14.55
CA GLN A 83 -4.73 -10.18 15.97
C GLN A 83 -4.76 -11.61 16.52
N ILE A 84 -5.16 -12.60 15.72
CA ILE A 84 -5.11 -14.01 16.11
C ILE A 84 -3.67 -14.51 16.07
N MET A 85 -2.91 -14.19 15.03
CA MET A 85 -1.51 -14.62 14.90
C MET A 85 -0.64 -14.12 16.05
N GLU A 86 -0.87 -12.90 16.54
CA GLU A 86 -0.20 -12.35 17.73
C GLU A 86 -0.46 -13.14 19.03
N GLN A 87 -1.51 -13.97 19.09
CA GLN A 87 -1.76 -14.87 20.22
C GLN A 87 -1.02 -16.21 20.10
N ILE A 88 -0.58 -16.57 18.90
CA ILE A 88 0.01 -17.88 18.57
C ILE A 88 1.53 -17.76 18.39
N PHE A 89 1.99 -16.75 17.67
CA PHE A 89 3.39 -16.52 17.32
C PHE A 89 4.05 -15.55 18.29
N VAL A 90 5.33 -15.82 18.58
CA VAL A 90 6.11 -15.09 19.60
C VAL A 90 7.28 -14.40 18.93
N ALA A 91 7.31 -13.06 18.98
CA ALA A 91 8.46 -12.26 18.55
C ALA A 91 9.51 -12.11 19.68
N PRO A 92 10.77 -11.76 19.35
CA PRO A 92 11.80 -11.48 20.36
C PRO A 92 11.38 -10.39 21.34
N GLN A 93 10.78 -9.31 20.83
CA GLN A 93 10.22 -8.22 21.63
C GLN A 93 8.74 -8.00 21.29
N ARG A 94 8.03 -7.36 22.22
CA ARG A 94 6.66 -6.88 22.02
C ARG A 94 6.48 -5.51 22.65
N VAL A 95 5.37 -4.86 22.35
CA VAL A 95 5.00 -3.57 22.94
C VAL A 95 4.09 -3.79 24.15
N ASN A 96 4.38 -3.10 25.26
CA ASN A 96 3.55 -3.15 26.47
C ASN A 96 2.37 -2.15 26.41
N GLY A 97 1.53 -2.11 27.46
CA GLY A 97 0.39 -1.18 27.53
C GLY A 97 0.75 0.31 27.63
N TYR A 98 2.04 0.65 27.73
CA TYR A 98 2.58 2.01 27.73
C TYR A 98 3.28 2.35 26.40
N ASN A 99 3.14 1.50 25.38
CA ASN A 99 3.82 1.63 24.09
C ASN A 99 5.36 1.54 24.17
N GLU A 100 5.88 0.80 25.15
CA GLU A 100 7.32 0.58 25.29
C GLU A 100 7.71 -0.84 24.81
N PRO A 101 8.84 -0.99 24.10
CA PRO A 101 9.35 -2.30 23.74
C PRO A 101 9.83 -3.03 25.01
N ILE A 102 9.41 -4.28 25.15
CA ILE A 102 9.84 -5.17 26.22
C ILE A 102 10.30 -6.51 25.64
N ASP A 103 11.28 -7.12 26.29
CA ASP A 103 11.75 -8.46 25.98
C ASP A 103 10.63 -9.49 26.19
N TRP A 104 10.55 -10.46 25.27
CA TRP A 104 9.49 -11.47 25.26
C TRP A 104 10.02 -12.87 24.92
N GLY A 105 9.95 -13.30 23.65
CA GLY A 105 10.60 -14.53 23.17
C GLY A 105 12.12 -14.43 23.08
N GLY A 106 12.68 -13.28 23.44
CA GLY A 106 14.08 -12.96 23.23
C GLY A 106 14.37 -11.53 23.66
N SER A 107 15.38 -10.94 23.03
CA SER A 107 15.71 -9.53 23.19
C SER A 107 16.25 -8.95 21.89
N ILE A 108 16.09 -7.64 21.72
CA ILE A 108 16.73 -6.87 20.65
C ILE A 108 17.47 -5.73 21.32
N ARG A 109 18.74 -5.54 20.94
CA ARG A 109 19.60 -4.44 21.40
C ARG A 109 20.21 -3.76 20.19
N ALA A 110 20.31 -2.44 20.25
CA ALA A 110 20.84 -1.62 19.17
C ALA A 110 22.08 -0.86 19.66
N GLU A 111 23.13 -0.84 18.84
CA GLU A 111 24.37 -0.10 19.10
C GLU A 111 24.76 0.71 17.86
N ASN A 112 25.09 1.99 18.03
CA ASN A 112 25.60 2.79 16.92
C ASN A 112 27.01 2.33 16.56
N THR A 113 27.25 2.12 15.27
CA THR A 113 28.56 1.76 14.75
C THR A 113 29.40 3.00 14.47
N ALA A 114 30.73 2.84 14.37
CA ALA A 114 31.66 3.97 14.21
C ALA A 114 31.51 4.70 12.87
N ASP A 115 30.96 4.02 11.86
CA ASP A 115 30.66 4.52 10.51
C ASP A 115 29.26 5.15 10.39
N GLY A 116 28.51 5.25 11.49
CA GLY A 116 27.20 5.91 11.54
C GLY A 116 26.00 5.01 11.26
N GLY A 117 26.22 3.70 11.12
CA GLY A 117 25.16 2.68 11.08
C GLY A 117 24.68 2.25 12.46
N VAL A 118 23.85 1.20 12.48
CA VAL A 118 23.32 0.58 13.70
C VAL A 118 23.45 -0.93 13.62
N LEU A 119 24.07 -1.53 14.63
CA LEU A 119 24.11 -2.98 14.82
C LEU A 119 22.94 -3.41 15.71
N TYR A 120 22.06 -4.26 15.19
CA TYR A 120 21.01 -4.91 15.98
C TYR A 120 21.46 -6.32 16.39
N THR A 121 21.57 -6.55 17.70
CA THR A 121 21.77 -7.88 18.28
C THR A 121 20.42 -8.45 18.69
N VAL A 122 20.01 -9.53 18.01
CA VAL A 122 18.78 -10.27 18.31
C VAL A 122 19.15 -11.55 19.04
N THR A 123 18.57 -11.77 20.22
CA THR A 123 18.79 -12.99 21.01
C THR A 123 17.48 -13.75 21.14
N CYS A 124 17.53 -15.06 20.90
CA CYS A 124 16.42 -15.97 21.18
C CYS A 124 16.52 -16.46 22.63
N LYS A 125 15.40 -16.50 23.37
CA LYS A 125 15.38 -17.03 24.73
C LYS A 125 15.65 -18.53 24.73
N GLU A 126 16.53 -18.99 25.62
CA GLU A 126 16.85 -20.41 25.75
C GLU A 126 15.65 -21.25 26.21
N GLY A 127 15.61 -22.50 25.75
CA GLY A 127 14.61 -23.50 26.17
C GLY A 127 13.21 -23.27 25.60
N MET A 128 13.08 -22.47 24.55
CA MET A 128 11.82 -22.36 23.80
C MET A 128 11.67 -23.50 22.81
N TYR A 129 10.42 -23.95 22.63
CA TYR A 129 10.04 -25.02 21.72
C TYR A 129 8.79 -24.61 20.95
N PHE A 130 8.72 -25.00 19.69
CA PHE A 130 7.49 -24.95 18.91
C PHE A 130 6.47 -25.97 19.45
N SER A 131 5.21 -25.84 19.03
CA SER A 131 4.12 -26.71 19.49
C SER A 131 4.28 -28.18 19.09
N ASP A 132 5.12 -28.47 18.10
CA ASP A 132 5.48 -29.83 17.65
C ASP A 132 6.67 -30.43 18.43
N GLY A 133 7.33 -29.64 19.28
CA GLY A 133 8.46 -30.05 20.11
C GLY A 133 9.83 -29.78 19.52
N GLU A 134 9.94 -29.17 18.33
CA GLU A 134 11.24 -28.71 17.81
C GLU A 134 11.73 -27.49 18.61
N PRO A 135 13.04 -27.38 18.92
CA PRO A 135 13.58 -26.23 19.63
C PRO A 135 13.55 -24.98 18.76
N VAL A 136 13.19 -23.83 19.35
CA VAL A 136 13.29 -22.54 18.67
C VAL A 136 14.74 -22.07 18.69
N THR A 137 15.25 -21.68 17.54
CA THR A 137 16.62 -21.20 17.33
C THR A 137 16.64 -19.83 16.67
N ILE A 138 17.83 -19.21 16.61
CA ILE A 138 17.99 -17.96 15.85
C ILE A 138 17.83 -18.18 14.33
N ASP A 139 17.99 -19.42 13.84
CA ASP A 139 17.85 -19.73 12.41
C ASP A 139 16.39 -19.57 11.96
N ASP A 140 15.41 -19.79 12.84
CA ASP A 140 13.99 -19.59 12.54
C ASP A 140 13.66 -18.10 12.32
N PHE A 141 14.31 -17.23 13.09
CA PHE A 141 14.20 -15.78 12.93
C PHE A 141 14.88 -15.32 11.64
N ILE A 142 16.10 -15.81 11.37
CA ILE A 142 16.84 -15.51 10.13
C ILE A 142 16.08 -16.00 8.90
N TYR A 143 15.49 -17.20 8.95
CA TYR A 143 14.69 -17.78 7.87
C TYR A 143 13.53 -16.86 7.47
N SER A 144 12.92 -16.16 8.43
CA SER A 144 11.81 -15.23 8.15
C SER A 144 12.23 -14.07 7.24
N PHE A 145 13.47 -13.56 7.37
CA PHE A 145 14.00 -12.52 6.48
C PHE A 145 14.19 -13.05 5.06
N TYR A 146 14.78 -14.24 4.93
CA TYR A 146 14.95 -14.90 3.64
C TYR A 146 13.62 -15.23 2.96
N LEU A 147 12.64 -15.70 3.73
CA LEU A 147 11.31 -16.00 3.22
C LEU A 147 10.60 -14.76 2.65
N VAL A 148 10.68 -13.63 3.33
CA VAL A 148 10.09 -12.36 2.86
C VAL A 148 10.82 -11.82 1.63
N CYS A 149 12.12 -12.10 1.50
CA CYS A 149 12.92 -11.66 0.35
C CYS A 149 12.93 -12.66 -0.82
N ASP A 150 12.24 -13.79 -0.72
CA ASP A 150 12.17 -14.78 -1.80
C ASP A 150 11.31 -14.23 -2.96
N PRO A 151 11.74 -14.33 -4.22
CA PRO A 151 10.96 -13.84 -5.37
C PRO A 151 9.57 -14.47 -5.54
N SER A 152 9.30 -15.62 -4.91
CA SER A 152 7.98 -16.28 -4.89
C SER A 152 7.10 -15.84 -3.73
N TYR A 153 7.61 -15.00 -2.83
CA TYR A 153 6.83 -14.42 -1.74
C TYR A 153 5.76 -13.49 -2.29
N THR A 154 4.51 -13.72 -1.88
CA THR A 154 3.33 -13.00 -2.36
C THR A 154 2.58 -12.30 -1.22
N GLY A 155 3.16 -12.28 -0.02
CA GLY A 155 2.55 -11.65 1.14
C GLY A 155 2.82 -10.14 1.20
N PRO A 156 2.28 -9.47 2.23
CA PRO A 156 2.26 -8.01 2.30
C PRO A 156 3.54 -7.36 2.85
N ILE A 157 4.51 -8.14 3.32
CA ILE A 157 5.70 -7.60 3.99
C ILE A 157 6.75 -7.24 2.95
N THR A 158 7.30 -6.03 3.04
CA THR A 158 8.43 -5.60 2.21
C THR A 158 9.58 -5.19 3.11
N LEU A 159 10.76 -5.79 2.90
CA LEU A 159 11.99 -5.45 3.63
C LEU A 159 13.03 -4.73 2.76
N THR A 160 12.83 -4.67 1.44
CA THR A 160 13.77 -4.04 0.51
C THR A 160 13.88 -2.52 0.68
N THR A 161 12.94 -1.92 1.41
CA THR A 161 12.96 -0.50 1.81
C THR A 161 13.80 -0.23 3.05
N GLU A 162 14.12 -1.27 3.83
CA GLU A 162 14.97 -1.16 5.01
C GLU A 162 16.46 -1.13 4.61
N ASP A 163 17.27 -0.38 5.35
CA ASP A 163 18.71 -0.24 5.11
C ASP A 163 19.50 -1.40 5.76
N ILE A 164 19.21 -2.63 5.33
CA ILE A 164 19.88 -3.85 5.78
C ILE A 164 20.91 -4.25 4.73
N GLU A 165 22.18 -4.35 5.15
CA GLU A 165 23.28 -4.74 4.26
C GLU A 165 22.97 -6.05 3.50
N GLY A 166 23.05 -6.02 2.17
CA GLY A 166 22.87 -7.20 1.33
C GLY A 166 21.41 -7.60 1.03
N ILE A 167 20.41 -6.91 1.59
CA ILE A 167 19.01 -7.32 1.42
C ILE A 167 18.50 -7.12 0.00
N LYS A 168 18.88 -6.00 -0.63
CA LYS A 168 18.52 -5.69 -2.01
C LYS A 168 19.28 -6.58 -2.98
N GLU A 169 20.57 -6.82 -2.73
CA GLU A 169 21.38 -7.74 -3.53
C GLU A 169 20.76 -9.13 -3.55
N TYR A 170 20.30 -9.62 -2.38
CA TYR A 170 19.61 -10.90 -2.28
C TYR A 170 18.26 -10.89 -2.99
N TYR A 171 17.39 -9.92 -2.70
CA TYR A 171 16.05 -9.83 -3.27
C TYR A 171 16.04 -9.76 -4.80
N TYR A 172 16.90 -8.90 -5.37
CA TYR A 172 17.04 -8.75 -6.82
C TYR A 172 17.95 -9.82 -7.45
N ASP A 173 18.58 -10.65 -6.62
CA ASP A 173 19.59 -11.64 -7.01
C ASP A 173 20.69 -11.01 -7.89
N ASN A 174 21.17 -9.84 -7.46
CA ASN A 174 22.15 -9.05 -8.21
C ASN A 174 23.18 -8.44 -7.26
N PRO A 175 24.45 -8.93 -7.26
CA PRO A 175 25.49 -8.39 -6.37
C PRO A 175 25.92 -6.95 -6.73
N ASN A 176 25.42 -6.40 -7.84
CA ASN A 176 25.72 -5.05 -8.30
C ASN A 176 24.51 -4.11 -8.26
N ILE A 177 23.47 -4.40 -7.47
CA ILE A 177 22.25 -3.57 -7.40
C ILE A 177 22.57 -2.11 -7.07
N ALA A 178 23.57 -1.83 -6.23
CA ALA A 178 24.00 -0.46 -5.94
C ALA A 178 24.43 0.35 -7.19
N LYS A 179 24.97 -0.32 -8.23
CA LYS A 179 25.29 0.34 -9.51
C LYS A 179 24.04 0.65 -10.32
N VAL A 180 23.02 -0.21 -10.24
CA VAL A 180 21.71 0.02 -10.84
C VAL A 180 21.08 1.24 -10.18
N GLU A 181 21.00 1.26 -8.85
CA GLU A 181 20.43 2.37 -8.07
C GLU A 181 21.16 3.70 -8.34
N ALA A 182 22.49 3.69 -8.39
CA ALA A 182 23.26 4.88 -8.73
C ALA A 182 22.93 5.42 -10.13
N LYS A 183 22.75 4.53 -11.12
CA LYS A 183 22.37 4.91 -12.49
C LYS A 183 20.94 5.45 -12.55
N VAL A 184 20.01 4.87 -11.77
CA VAL A 184 18.63 5.34 -11.62
C VAL A 184 18.61 6.74 -11.00
N ALA A 185 19.31 6.94 -9.89
CA ALA A 185 19.40 8.24 -9.24
C ALA A 185 20.05 9.32 -10.14
N GLU A 186 21.01 8.94 -10.98
CA GLU A 186 21.64 9.87 -11.93
C GLU A 186 20.70 10.24 -13.10
N LYS A 187 20.03 9.26 -13.70
CA LYS A 187 19.41 9.41 -15.03
C LYS A 187 17.90 9.27 -15.10
N TYR A 188 17.29 8.63 -14.12
CA TYR A 188 15.90 8.17 -14.21
C TYR A 188 15.06 8.68 -13.04
N THR A 189 15.44 9.84 -12.49
CA THR A 189 14.58 10.61 -11.59
C THR A 189 13.66 11.52 -12.39
N ILE A 190 12.61 12.02 -11.77
CA ILE A 190 11.70 12.96 -12.42
C ILE A 190 12.39 14.24 -12.92
N ASP A 191 13.50 14.63 -12.29
CA ASP A 191 14.25 15.84 -12.64
C ASP A 191 15.34 15.58 -13.69
N THR A 192 15.77 14.32 -13.88
CA THR A 192 16.93 13.97 -14.71
C THR A 192 16.60 13.11 -15.93
N ILE A 193 15.42 12.48 -15.95
CA ILE A 193 15.00 11.60 -17.05
C ILE A 193 14.86 12.34 -18.37
N SER A 194 15.33 11.69 -19.45
CA SER A 194 15.13 12.20 -20.80
C SER A 194 13.67 12.05 -21.23
N MET A 195 13.19 12.93 -22.10
CA MET A 195 11.84 12.81 -22.67
C MET A 195 11.63 11.45 -23.36
N GLU A 196 12.64 10.92 -24.05
CA GLU A 196 12.58 9.63 -24.75
C GLU A 196 12.44 8.45 -23.78
N ASP A 197 13.23 8.45 -22.70
CA ASP A 197 13.17 7.41 -21.67
C ASP A 197 11.86 7.47 -20.88
N TYR A 198 11.35 8.67 -20.61
CA TYR A 198 10.05 8.83 -19.96
C TYR A 198 8.93 8.30 -20.87
N ILE A 199 8.93 8.67 -22.16
CA ILE A 199 7.96 8.11 -23.12
C ILE A 199 8.04 6.58 -23.16
N THR A 200 9.24 6.00 -23.06
CA THR A 200 9.42 4.53 -22.98
C THR A 200 8.74 3.94 -21.75
N TYR A 201 9.01 4.49 -20.56
CA TYR A 201 8.34 4.10 -19.31
C TYR A 201 6.81 4.21 -19.43
N MET A 202 6.30 5.37 -19.86
CA MET A 202 4.86 5.60 -19.97
C MET A 202 4.20 4.70 -21.01
N LYS A 203 4.88 4.43 -22.13
CA LYS A 203 4.35 3.52 -23.13
C LYS A 203 4.14 2.12 -22.53
N ASP A 204 5.11 1.61 -21.77
CA ASP A 204 5.02 0.26 -21.18
C ASP A 204 3.92 0.20 -20.09
N GLU A 205 3.85 1.21 -19.21
CA GLU A 205 2.79 1.35 -18.21
C GLU A 205 1.40 1.40 -18.85
N LEU A 206 1.20 2.33 -19.80
CA LEU A 206 -0.09 2.49 -20.49
C LEU A 206 -0.45 1.25 -21.31
N HIS A 207 0.52 0.59 -21.93
CA HIS A 207 0.28 -0.64 -22.66
C HIS A 207 -0.23 -1.74 -21.71
N SER A 208 0.41 -1.91 -20.55
CA SER A 208 -0.02 -2.91 -19.54
C SER A 208 -1.44 -2.67 -19.02
N LEU A 209 -1.86 -1.40 -18.92
CA LEU A 209 -3.15 -1.01 -18.38
C LEU A 209 -4.28 -1.02 -19.42
N PHE A 210 -3.97 -0.76 -20.70
CA PHE A 210 -4.99 -0.39 -21.70
C PHE A 210 -4.99 -1.24 -22.98
N TRP A 211 -3.99 -2.11 -23.22
CA TRP A 211 -3.87 -2.83 -24.51
C TRP A 211 -5.04 -3.77 -24.82
N ASP A 212 -5.50 -4.52 -23.82
CA ASP A 212 -6.61 -5.47 -23.92
C ASP A 212 -7.91 -4.95 -23.27
N ASP A 213 -7.94 -3.66 -22.92
CA ASP A 213 -9.02 -3.10 -22.13
C ASP A 213 -10.20 -2.65 -23.02
N PRO A 214 -11.40 -3.24 -22.88
CA PRO A 214 -12.59 -2.77 -23.56
C PRO A 214 -13.01 -1.34 -23.15
N ARG A 215 -12.45 -0.78 -22.06
CA ARG A 215 -12.60 0.63 -21.63
C ARG A 215 -11.86 1.63 -22.53
N PHE A 216 -11.29 1.20 -23.66
CA PHE A 216 -10.74 2.07 -24.71
C PHE A 216 -11.70 3.16 -25.22
N GLU A 217 -12.98 3.05 -24.88
CA GLU A 217 -14.01 4.01 -25.25
C GLU A 217 -13.97 5.33 -24.46
N ALA A 218 -13.31 5.39 -23.29
CA ALA A 218 -13.21 6.64 -22.51
C ALA A 218 -11.95 6.73 -21.62
N SER A 219 -11.24 7.84 -21.76
CA SER A 219 -10.20 8.33 -20.84
C SER A 219 -10.79 8.68 -19.45
N PRO A 220 -9.94 8.95 -18.43
CA PRO A 220 -10.37 9.40 -17.10
C PRO A 220 -11.29 10.64 -17.09
N TRP A 221 -11.32 11.41 -18.20
CA TRP A 221 -12.11 12.62 -18.37
C TRP A 221 -13.45 12.40 -19.09
N GLY A 222 -13.80 11.14 -19.40
CA GLY A 222 -15.06 10.80 -20.07
C GLY A 222 -15.09 11.12 -21.57
N VAL A 223 -13.93 11.36 -22.19
CA VAL A 223 -13.74 11.52 -23.63
C VAL A 223 -12.91 10.37 -24.17
N ASP A 224 -13.04 10.01 -25.45
CA ASP A 224 -12.18 8.98 -26.05
C ASP A 224 -10.69 9.40 -26.05
N TRP A 225 -9.79 8.43 -26.16
CA TRP A 225 -8.35 8.68 -26.08
C TRP A 225 -7.81 9.56 -27.21
N VAL A 226 -8.42 9.55 -28.40
CA VAL A 226 -7.98 10.43 -29.51
C VAL A 226 -8.31 11.89 -29.18
N THR A 227 -9.52 12.13 -28.67
CA THR A 227 -9.95 13.45 -28.17
C THR A 227 -9.06 13.90 -27.02
N TYR A 228 -8.78 13.01 -26.07
CA TYR A 228 -7.89 13.30 -24.94
C TYR A 228 -6.51 13.80 -25.39
N VAL A 229 -5.82 13.05 -26.26
CA VAL A 229 -4.49 13.42 -26.77
C VAL A 229 -4.51 14.77 -27.49
N LYS A 230 -5.56 15.04 -28.28
CA LYS A 230 -5.66 16.26 -29.09
C LYS A 230 -6.01 17.50 -28.29
N GLU A 231 -6.91 17.38 -27.31
CA GLU A 231 -7.50 18.53 -26.63
C GLU A 231 -6.91 18.79 -25.24
N TYR A 232 -6.36 17.77 -24.59
CA TYR A 232 -5.96 17.83 -23.17
C TYR A 232 -4.45 17.70 -22.95
N CYS A 233 -3.73 16.95 -23.80
CA CYS A 233 -2.29 16.74 -23.61
C CYS A 233 -1.41 17.92 -24.06
N GLY A 234 -1.95 18.86 -24.84
CA GLY A 234 -1.19 20.04 -25.27
C GLY A 234 -0.02 19.74 -26.22
N LEU A 235 -0.09 18.64 -26.98
CA LEU A 235 0.91 18.29 -27.98
C LEU A 235 0.98 19.33 -29.12
N PRO A 236 2.16 19.56 -29.71
CA PRO A 236 2.31 20.45 -30.85
C PRO A 236 1.66 19.87 -32.12
N ALA A 237 1.37 20.75 -33.09
CA ALA A 237 0.57 20.39 -34.26
C ALA A 237 1.20 19.29 -35.13
N GLU A 238 2.53 19.23 -35.19
CA GLU A 238 3.28 18.18 -35.87
C GLU A 238 3.02 16.79 -35.28
N ASP A 239 2.94 16.67 -33.95
CA ASP A 239 2.67 15.41 -33.27
C ASP A 239 1.20 15.00 -33.48
N LEU A 240 0.28 15.97 -33.43
CA LEU A 240 -1.15 15.72 -33.68
C LEU A 240 -1.40 15.20 -35.11
N ALA A 241 -0.61 15.64 -36.09
CA ALA A 241 -0.68 15.14 -37.45
C ALA A 241 -0.22 13.68 -37.56
N GLU A 242 0.74 13.24 -36.74
CA GLU A 242 1.15 11.83 -36.67
C GLU A 242 0.12 10.97 -35.93
N VAL A 243 -0.54 11.51 -34.89
CA VAL A 243 -1.71 10.88 -34.25
C VAL A 243 -2.80 10.60 -35.28
N ASP A 244 -3.13 11.58 -36.13
CA ASP A 244 -4.14 11.42 -37.19
C ASP A 244 -3.79 10.29 -38.18
N LYS A 245 -2.52 10.22 -38.58
CA LYS A 245 -2.03 9.14 -39.46
C LYS A 245 -2.12 7.77 -38.79
N ALA A 246 -1.72 7.69 -37.52
CA ALA A 246 -1.75 6.44 -36.75
C ALA A 246 -3.18 5.92 -36.60
N VAL A 247 -4.12 6.80 -36.24
CA VAL A 247 -5.56 6.46 -36.13
C VAL A 247 -6.12 6.02 -37.48
N ALA A 248 -5.83 6.74 -38.57
CA ALA A 248 -6.32 6.39 -39.90
C ALA A 248 -5.76 5.04 -40.40
N ALA A 249 -4.52 4.70 -40.02
CA ALA A 249 -3.86 3.45 -40.37
C ALA A 249 -4.21 2.28 -39.44
N GLY A 250 -4.84 2.54 -38.29
CA GLY A 250 -5.02 1.55 -37.23
C GLY A 250 -3.71 1.14 -36.54
N ASP A 251 -2.69 1.99 -36.60
CA ASP A 251 -1.37 1.77 -36.00
C ASP A 251 -1.40 2.13 -34.51
N LYS A 252 -1.66 1.11 -33.69
CA LYS A 252 -1.76 1.26 -32.24
C LYS A 252 -0.44 1.65 -31.58
N ASP A 253 0.68 1.10 -32.04
CA ASP A 253 1.98 1.35 -31.42
C ASP A 253 2.39 2.82 -31.55
N THR A 254 2.18 3.40 -32.74
CA THR A 254 2.43 4.82 -32.96
C THR A 254 1.45 5.68 -32.17
N PHE A 255 0.17 5.30 -32.09
CA PHE A 255 -0.80 6.03 -31.26
C PHE A 255 -0.40 6.04 -29.77
N PHE A 256 -0.01 4.89 -29.21
CA PHE A 256 0.42 4.78 -27.82
C PHE A 256 1.69 5.59 -27.52
N TYR A 257 2.62 5.67 -28.47
CA TYR A 257 3.78 6.55 -28.34
C TYR A 257 3.35 8.02 -28.14
N TYR A 258 2.40 8.52 -28.93
CA TYR A 258 1.91 9.89 -28.79
C TYR A 258 1.00 10.09 -27.58
N LEU A 259 0.25 9.07 -27.16
CA LEU A 259 -0.47 9.11 -25.89
C LEU A 259 0.51 9.24 -24.71
N ALA A 260 1.55 8.40 -24.66
CA ALA A 260 2.61 8.48 -23.66
C ALA A 260 3.29 9.85 -23.68
N LYS A 261 3.67 10.36 -24.86
CA LYS A 261 4.22 11.72 -25.00
C LYS A 261 3.27 12.79 -24.47
N GLY A 262 1.98 12.64 -24.72
CA GLY A 262 0.95 13.55 -24.24
C GLY A 262 0.86 13.55 -22.71
N GLU A 263 0.79 12.37 -22.09
CA GLU A 263 0.82 12.21 -20.64
C GLU A 263 2.06 12.84 -20.01
N VAL A 264 3.24 12.56 -20.57
CA VAL A 264 4.50 13.14 -20.08
C VAL A 264 4.44 14.67 -20.09
N VAL A 265 3.80 15.29 -21.09
CA VAL A 265 3.63 16.76 -21.15
C VAL A 265 2.57 17.26 -20.14
N SER A 266 1.44 16.57 -19.99
CA SER A 266 0.33 17.04 -19.15
C SER A 266 0.53 16.77 -17.65
N CYS A 267 1.22 15.69 -17.29
CA CYS A 267 1.29 15.16 -15.94
C CYS A 267 2.70 14.65 -15.58
N TRP A 268 3.76 15.30 -16.09
CA TRP A 268 5.16 15.00 -15.78
C TRP A 268 5.38 14.67 -14.29
N SER A 269 4.93 15.52 -13.37
CA SER A 269 5.17 15.37 -11.92
C SER A 269 4.35 14.27 -11.23
N ASP A 270 3.39 13.66 -11.92
CA ASP A 270 2.43 12.76 -11.29
C ASP A 270 2.92 11.30 -11.29
N TYR A 271 4.02 11.01 -12.01
CA TYR A 271 4.61 9.68 -12.08
C TYR A 271 6.07 9.68 -11.59
N ASP A 272 6.49 8.53 -11.06
CA ASP A 272 7.86 8.24 -10.66
C ASP A 272 8.43 7.10 -11.52
N PRO A 273 9.30 7.40 -12.49
CA PRO A 273 9.86 6.38 -13.38
C PRO A 273 10.96 5.54 -12.72
N SER A 274 11.40 5.88 -11.50
CA SER A 274 12.59 5.27 -10.88
C SER A 274 12.43 3.76 -10.62
N GLY A 275 11.24 3.32 -10.19
CA GLY A 275 10.95 1.90 -9.96
C GLY A 275 11.06 1.07 -11.24
N TYR A 276 10.38 1.51 -12.30
CA TYR A 276 10.45 0.87 -13.62
C TYR A 276 11.89 0.74 -14.12
N TRP A 277 12.67 1.82 -14.05
CA TRP A 277 14.06 1.78 -14.51
C TRP A 277 14.98 0.97 -13.60
N THR A 278 14.66 0.86 -12.31
CA THR A 278 15.37 -0.04 -11.39
C THR A 278 15.20 -1.48 -11.82
N GLU A 279 13.97 -1.93 -12.07
CA GLU A 279 13.69 -3.29 -12.51
C GLU A 279 14.33 -3.58 -13.87
N LYS A 280 14.11 -2.71 -14.86
CA LYS A 280 14.64 -2.86 -16.21
C LYS A 280 16.18 -2.91 -16.24
N LEU A 281 16.83 -1.99 -15.53
CA LEU A 281 18.29 -1.99 -15.44
C LEU A 281 18.82 -3.15 -14.61
N ASN A 282 18.08 -3.60 -13.60
CA ASN A 282 18.47 -4.76 -12.83
C ASN A 282 18.51 -6.01 -13.71
N GLU A 283 17.51 -6.20 -14.58
CA GLU A 283 17.51 -7.27 -15.59
C GLU A 283 18.68 -7.13 -16.57
N ASP A 284 18.86 -5.94 -17.15
CA ASP A 284 19.92 -5.66 -18.14
C ASP A 284 21.34 -5.84 -17.58
N MET A 285 21.53 -5.52 -16.30
CA MET A 285 22.84 -5.50 -15.63
C MET A 285 23.08 -6.74 -14.76
N LYS A 286 22.18 -7.72 -14.79
CA LYS A 286 22.32 -8.96 -14.02
C LYS A 286 23.52 -9.75 -14.53
N THR A 287 24.44 -10.11 -13.63
CA THR A 287 25.67 -10.85 -14.00
C THR A 287 25.47 -12.36 -14.10
N GLY A 288 24.32 -12.87 -13.65
CA GLY A 288 24.03 -14.30 -13.51
C GLY A 288 24.69 -14.94 -12.28
N GLU A 289 25.46 -14.18 -11.49
CA GLU A 289 25.96 -14.61 -10.19
C GLU A 289 24.83 -14.58 -9.17
N THR A 290 24.53 -15.74 -8.57
CA THR A 290 23.48 -15.83 -7.57
C THR A 290 23.94 -15.27 -6.22
N VAL A 291 23.16 -14.38 -5.63
CA VAL A 291 23.38 -13.87 -4.29
C VAL A 291 22.75 -14.82 -3.28
N LYS A 292 23.57 -15.45 -2.44
CA LYS A 292 23.11 -16.54 -1.56
C LYS A 292 22.73 -16.09 -0.16
N GLU A 293 23.22 -14.93 0.27
CA GLU A 293 23.16 -14.49 1.65
C GLU A 293 22.82 -12.99 1.72
N ILE A 294 22.04 -12.62 2.72
CA ILE A 294 21.85 -11.23 3.13
C ILE A 294 23.00 -10.89 4.08
N THR A 295 24.01 -10.15 3.60
CA THR A 295 25.30 -10.00 4.29
C THR A 295 25.24 -9.29 5.65
N GLY A 296 24.18 -8.53 5.91
CA GLY A 296 23.90 -7.89 7.19
C GLY A 296 23.38 -8.84 8.26
N LEU A 297 22.89 -10.03 7.89
CA LEU A 297 22.43 -11.05 8.83
C LEU A 297 23.59 -11.96 9.23
N LYS A 298 24.02 -11.86 10.49
CA LYS A 298 25.16 -12.63 11.05
C LYS A 298 24.70 -13.39 12.29
N LYS A 299 25.13 -14.64 12.41
CA LYS A 299 24.87 -15.53 13.55
C LYS A 299 26.08 -15.63 14.47
#